data_AF-A0A661RAX8-F1
#
_entry.id   AF-A0A661RAX8-F1
#
_cell.length_a   1.000
_cell.length_b   1.000
_cell.length_c   1.000
_cell.angle_alpha   90.00
_cell.angle_beta   90.00
_cell.angle_gamma   90.00
#
_symmetry.space_group_name_H-M   'P 1'
#
loop_
_entity.id
_entity.type
_entity.pdbx_description
1 polymer ?
#
loop_
_entity_poly.entity_id
_entity_poly.type
_entity_poly.pdbx_seq_one_letter_code
_entity_poly.pdbx_strand_id
1 'polypeptide(L)' 'EVGAKAMETGIWGAYKNVMINMADITDEKFKKTTLKLAEEINKRAQTQCSAVLTILENRKV' A
#
# COMPACT_ATOMS: atom_id res chain seq x y z
N GLU A 1 14.94 -4.75 8.02
CA GLU A 1 13.63 -5.43 8.03
C GLU A 1 12.52 -4.54 8.58
N VAL A 2 12.59 -4.12 9.85
CA VAL A 2 11.52 -3.37 10.52
C VAL A 2 11.07 -2.10 9.75
N GLY A 3 12.00 -1.31 9.22
CA GLY A 3 11.65 -0.11 8.45
C GLY A 3 10.83 -0.37 7.19
N ALA A 4 11.08 -1.49 6.48
CA ALA A 4 10.32 -1.85 5.29
C ALA A 4 8.87 -2.24 5.65
N LYS A 5 8.71 -3.07 6.70
CA LYS A 5 7.40 -3.48 7.23
C LYS A 5 6.60 -2.30 7.78
N ALA A 6 7.26 -1.36 8.46
CA ALA A 6 6.62 -0.15 8.97
C ALA A 6 6.08 0.73 7.83
N MET A 7 6.85 0.90 6.75
CA MET A 7 6.42 1.67 5.57
C MET A 7 5.24 1.01 4.86
N GLU A 8 5.30 -0.30 4.63
CA GLU A 8 4.19 -1.07 4.05
C GLU A 8 2.91 -0.93 4.89
N THR A 9 3.02 -1.09 6.21
CA THR A 9 1.88 -0.97 7.12
C THR A 9 1.30 0.45 7.14
N GLY A 10 2.16 1.48 7.09
CA GLY A 10 1.72 2.87 7.00
C GLY A 10 0.94 3.16 5.72
N ILE A 11 1.41 2.65 4.58
CA ILE A 11 0.72 2.75 3.29
C ILE A 11 -0.61 1.98 3.33
N TRP A 12 -0.64 0.79 3.93
CA TRP A 12 -1.86 0.03 4.11
C TRP A 12 -2.89 0.79 4.95
N GLY A 13 -2.47 1.42 6.04
CA GLY A 13 -3.34 2.29 6.85
C GLY A 13 -3.93 3.46 6.03
N ALA A 14 -3.10 4.13 5.24
CA ALA A 14 -3.57 5.19 4.34
C ALA A 14 -4.56 4.68 3.29
N TYR A 15 -4.31 3.51 2.70
CA TYR A 15 -5.23 2.84 1.78
C TYR A 15 -6.59 2.56 2.44
N LYS A 16 -6.62 2.06 3.68
CA LYS A 16 -7.86 1.83 4.43
C LYS A 16 -8.65 3.12 4.65
N ASN A 17 -7.97 4.22 4.98
CA ASN A 17 -8.61 5.53 5.13
C ASN A 17 -9.26 5.99 3.82
N VAL A 18 -8.58 5.80 2.68
CA VAL A 18 -9.18 6.10 1.36
C VAL A 18 -10.41 5.24 1.11
N MET A 19 -10.36 3.93 1.36
CA MET A 19 -11.55 3.07 1.18
C MET A 19 -12.75 3.52 2.00
N ILE A 20 -12.52 3.90 3.27
CA ILE A 20 -13.57 4.37 4.18
C ILE A 20 -14.19 5.66 3.63
N ASN A 21 -13.37 6.66 3.31
CA ASN A 21 -13.87 7.95 2.83
C ASN A 21 -14.58 7.85 1.48
N MET A 22 -14.17 6.90 0.62
CA MET A 22 -14.78 6.69 -0.69
C MET A 22 -16.17 6.02 -0.61
N ALA A 23 -16.55 5.45 0.53
CA ALA A 23 -17.87 4.84 0.71
C ALA A 23 -19.00 5.87 0.50
N ASP A 24 -18.80 7.08 1.03
CA ASP A 24 -19.80 8.16 1.04
C ASP A 24 -19.77 9.06 -0.21
N ILE A 25 -18.81 8.86 -1.11
CA ILE A 25 -18.69 9.66 -2.34
C ILE A 25 -19.59 9.10 -3.45
N THR A 26 -20.35 10.00 -4.09
CA THR A 26 -21.31 9.70 -5.16
C THR A 26 -20.75 9.88 -6.58
N ASP A 27 -19.63 10.61 -6.74
CA ASP A 27 -18.93 10.69 -8.04
C ASP A 27 -18.21 9.36 -8.33
N GLU A 28 -18.88 8.52 -9.12
CA GLU A 28 -18.39 7.20 -9.51
C GLU A 28 -17.07 7.23 -10.30
N LYS A 29 -16.82 8.27 -11.11
CA LYS A 29 -15.58 8.37 -11.88
C LYS A 29 -14.42 8.68 -10.96
N PHE A 30 -14.61 9.63 -10.04
CA PHE A 30 -13.61 9.97 -9.03
C PHE A 30 -13.33 8.78 -8.11
N LYS A 31 -14.39 8.11 -7.63
CA LYS A 31 -14.31 6.93 -6.77
C LYS A 31 -13.51 5.81 -7.41
N LYS A 32 -13.84 5.42 -8.64
CA LYS A 32 -13.13 4.36 -9.38
C LYS A 32 -11.66 4.70 -9.60
N THR A 33 -11.38 5.92 -10.04
CA THR A 33 -10.00 6.35 -10.34
C THR A 33 -9.15 6.38 -9.07
N THR A 34 -9.69 6.91 -7.97
CA THR A 34 -8.98 7.05 -6.71
C THR A 34 -8.77 5.69 -6.03
N LEU A 35 -9.79 4.83 -6.01
CA LEU A 35 -9.66 3.48 -5.46
C LEU A 35 -8.63 2.65 -6.22
N LYS A 36 -8.63 2.75 -7.57
CA LYS A 36 -7.63 2.07 -8.40
C LYS A 36 -6.21 2.55 -8.07
N LEU A 37 -5.99 3.86 -8.00
CA LEU A 37 -4.69 4.42 -7.66
C LEU A 37 -4.23 3.98 -6.25
N ALA A 38 -5.13 4.02 -5.27
CA ALA A 38 -4.83 3.61 -3.91
C ALA A 38 -4.48 2.11 -3.83
N GLU A 39 -5.17 1.27 -4.59
CA GLU A 39 -4.87 -0.16 -4.70
C GLU A 39 -3.50 -0.41 -5.35
N GLU A 40 -3.17 0.31 -6.43
CA GLU A 40 -1.86 0.22 -7.10
C GLU A 40 -0.71 0.62 -6.17
N ILE A 41 -0.89 1.69 -5.38
CA ILE A 41 0.10 2.13 -4.38
C ILE A 41 0.26 1.07 -3.28
N ASN A 42 -0.84 0.52 -2.76
CA ASN A 42 -0.80 -0.50 -1.72
C ASN A 42 -0.12 -1.79 -2.22
N LYS A 43 -0.45 -2.25 -3.45
CA LYS A 43 0.21 -3.39 -4.10
C LYS A 43 1.71 -3.13 -4.29
N ARG A 44 2.08 -1.93 -4.75
CA ARG A 44 3.49 -1.55 -4.90
C ARG A 44 4.22 -1.62 -3.56
N ALA A 45 3.62 -1.15 -2.48
CA ALA A 45 4.23 -1.20 -1.15
C ALA A 45 4.51 -2.64 -0.70
N GLN A 46 3.57 -3.56 -0.90
CA GLN A 46 3.72 -4.99 -0.60
C GLN A 46 4.87 -5.62 -1.40
N THR A 47 4.90 -5.38 -2.72
CA THR A 47 5.96 -5.89 -3.60
C THR A 47 7.33 -5.36 -3.21
N GLN A 48 7.44 -4.06 -2.91
CA GLN A 48 8.71 -3.43 -2.54
C GLN A 48 9.18 -3.87 -1.14
N CYS A 49 8.26 -4.00 -0.17
CA CYS A 49 8.58 -4.55 1.14
C CYS A 49 9.16 -5.96 0.99
N SER A 50 8.45 -6.83 0.25
CA SER A 50 8.89 -8.19 -0.03
C SER A 50 10.28 -8.24 -0.68
N ALA A 51 10.53 -7.40 -1.70
CA ALA A 51 11.83 -7.33 -2.37
C ALA A 51 12.96 -6.94 -1.39
N VAL A 52 12.71 -5.96 -0.52
CA VAL A 52 13.70 -5.55 0.51
C VAL A 52 13.93 -6.67 1.51
N LEU A 53 12.89 -7.38 1.96
CA LEU A 53 13.02 -8.50 2.88
C LEU A 53 13.83 -9.63 2.25
N THR A 54 13.54 -10.01 1.01
CA THR A 54 14.31 -11.02 0.27
C THR A 54 15.78 -10.63 0.13
N ILE A 55 16.09 -9.35 -0.13
CA ILE A 55 17.49 -8.89 -0.20
C ILE A 55 18.16 -9.06 1.17
N LEU A 56 17.48 -8.70 2.25
CA LEU A 56 18.02 -8.80 3.61
C LEU A 56 18.22 -10.25 4.05
N GLU A 57 17.28 -11.15 3.75
CA GLU A 57 17.39 -12.59 4.03
C GLU A 57 18.56 -13.24 3.29
N ASN A 58 18.80 -12.84 2.04
CA ASN A 58 19.91 -13.35 1.24
C ASN A 58 21.24 -12.66 1.58
N ARG A 59 21.22 -11.57 2.34
CA ARG A 59 22.42 -10.92 2.86
C ARG A 59 22.94 -11.76 4.02
N LYS A 60 23.78 -12.76 3.72
CA LYS A 60 24.55 -13.47 4.75
C LYS A 60 25.30 -12.42 5.58
N VAL A 61 24.95 -12.35 6.86
CA VAL A 61 25.73 -11.67 7.90
C VAL A 61 26.65 -12.71 8.54
#